data_AF-A0A0P8WSY0-F1
#
_entry.id   AF-A0A0P8WSY0-F1
#
_cell.length_a   1.000
_cell.length_b   1.000
_cell.length_c   1.000
_cell.angle_alpha   90.00
_cell.angle_beta   90.00
_cell.angle_gamma   90.00
#
_symmetry.space_group_name_H-M   'P 1'
#
loop_
_entity.id
_entity.type
_entity.pdbx_description
1 polymer ?
#
loop_
_entity_poly.entity_id
_entity_poly.type
_entity_poly.pdbx_seq_one_letter_code
_entity_poly.pdbx_strand_id
1 'polypeptide(L)'
;MEGLIQYISDINQFKEAVLSILGDSIVPEILISGIYTRMILGDIIDKIIEMNNGDKCKIIISNIINREGLSKSQIRKLYTQGGKIKINSNASNNIIIIGNNAFVLSYSYKYNRENGPRTSFESCILTDCSSVVDKVKEVFLEKWGRSFPLAVENAGEDNL
;
A
#
# COMPACT_ATOMS: atom_id res chain seq x y z
N MET A 1 -17.87 -22.15 -3.13
CA MET A 1 -16.54 -22.15 -3.77
C MET A 1 -15.53 -21.85 -2.69
N GLU A 2 -14.51 -22.69 -2.55
CA GLU A 2 -13.38 -22.38 -1.68
C GLU A 2 -12.60 -21.24 -2.33
N GLY A 3 -12.31 -20.17 -1.57
CA GLY A 3 -11.50 -19.07 -2.07
C GLY A 3 -10.05 -19.51 -2.26
N LEU A 4 -9.37 -18.91 -3.22
CA LEU A 4 -7.94 -19.02 -3.41
C LEU A 4 -7.22 -18.61 -2.12
N ILE A 5 -6.23 -19.40 -1.71
CA ILE A 5 -5.24 -19.05 -0.70
C ILE A 5 -3.88 -19.46 -1.26
N GLN A 6 -2.99 -18.48 -1.46
CA GLN A 6 -1.66 -18.69 -2.02
C GLN A 6 -0.60 -18.09 -1.10
N TYR A 7 0.40 -18.88 -0.77
CA TYR A 7 1.61 -18.43 -0.09
C TYR A 7 2.67 -18.01 -1.12
N ILE A 8 3.18 -16.80 -0.99
CA ILE A 8 4.19 -16.21 -1.88
C ILE A 8 5.39 -15.79 -1.04
N SER A 9 6.53 -16.44 -1.21
CA SER A 9 7.80 -16.08 -0.52
C SER A 9 8.76 -15.29 -1.38
N ASP A 10 8.49 -15.13 -2.67
CA ASP A 10 9.31 -14.37 -3.59
C ASP A 10 8.72 -12.99 -3.87
N ILE A 11 9.56 -11.96 -3.76
CA ILE A 11 9.14 -10.56 -3.93
C ILE A 11 8.69 -10.25 -5.36
N ASN A 12 9.29 -10.89 -6.38
CA ASN A 12 8.93 -10.64 -7.77
C ASN A 12 7.59 -11.31 -8.09
N GLN A 13 7.37 -12.54 -7.61
CA GLN A 13 6.06 -13.20 -7.70
C GLN A 13 4.96 -12.37 -7.03
N PHE A 14 5.26 -11.79 -5.86
CA PHE A 14 4.32 -10.89 -5.19
C PHE A 14 4.02 -9.64 -6.03
N LYS A 15 5.05 -9.00 -6.59
CA LYS A 15 4.88 -7.83 -7.47
C LYS A 15 4.06 -8.18 -8.71
N GLU A 16 4.38 -9.27 -9.39
CA GLU A 16 3.64 -9.75 -10.57
C GLU A 16 2.17 -10.00 -10.26
N ALA A 17 1.86 -10.65 -9.13
CA ALA A 17 0.50 -10.88 -8.70
C ALA A 17 -0.27 -9.56 -8.48
N VAL A 18 0.34 -8.58 -7.78
CA VAL A 18 -0.28 -7.27 -7.57
C VAL A 18 -0.52 -6.53 -8.89
N LEU A 19 0.49 -6.51 -9.77
CA LEU A 19 0.41 -5.81 -11.05
C LEU A 19 -0.60 -6.46 -12.01
N SER A 20 -0.70 -7.79 -11.99
CA SER A 20 -1.70 -8.54 -12.75
C SER A 20 -3.12 -8.14 -12.33
N ILE A 21 -3.40 -8.14 -11.02
CA ILE A 21 -4.73 -7.80 -10.49
C ILE A 21 -5.07 -6.32 -10.72
N LEU A 22 -4.08 -5.43 -10.62
CA LEU A 22 -4.27 -4.02 -10.99
C LEU A 22 -4.61 -3.87 -12.48
N GLY A 23 -3.99 -4.71 -13.33
CA GLY A 23 -4.16 -4.75 -14.78
C GLY A 23 -5.57 -5.11 -15.26
N ASP A 24 -6.39 -5.73 -14.40
CA ASP A 24 -7.75 -6.11 -14.74
C ASP A 24 -8.67 -4.88 -14.85
N SER A 25 -9.60 -4.92 -15.80
CA SER A 25 -10.32 -3.75 -16.31
C SER A 25 -11.22 -3.03 -15.30
N ILE A 26 -11.56 -3.67 -14.18
CA ILE A 26 -12.42 -3.09 -13.14
C ILE A 26 -11.84 -3.35 -11.76
N VAL A 27 -10.98 -2.45 -11.31
CA VAL A 27 -10.60 -2.36 -9.89
C VAL A 27 -11.60 -1.44 -9.19
N PRO A 28 -12.39 -1.89 -8.20
CA PRO A 28 -13.38 -1.04 -7.52
C PRO A 28 -12.80 -0.25 -6.35
N GLU A 29 -11.79 -0.78 -5.66
CA GLU A 29 -11.17 -0.15 -4.49
C GLU A 29 -9.74 -0.67 -4.30
N ILE A 30 -8.84 0.22 -3.86
CA ILE A 30 -7.46 -0.11 -3.53
C ILE A 30 -7.14 0.41 -2.12
N LEU A 31 -6.79 -0.48 -1.20
CA LEU A 31 -6.46 -0.14 0.18
C LEU A 31 -5.04 -0.62 0.49
N ILE A 32 -4.16 0.28 0.93
CA ILE A 32 -2.76 -0.04 1.23
C ILE A 32 -2.42 0.47 2.63
N SER A 33 -1.93 -0.40 3.51
CA SER A 33 -1.46 -0.01 4.84
C SER A 33 -0.19 -0.78 5.17
N GLY A 34 0.77 -0.10 5.82
CA GLY A 34 1.91 -0.77 6.43
C GLY A 34 3.26 -0.10 6.18
N ILE A 35 4.31 -0.87 6.43
CA ILE A 35 5.71 -0.53 6.25
C ILE A 35 6.18 -1.21 4.97
N TYR A 36 6.32 -0.43 3.91
CA TYR A 36 6.81 -0.93 2.64
C TYR A 36 8.19 -0.37 2.36
N THR A 37 9.02 -1.17 1.72
CA THR A 37 10.22 -0.62 1.06
C THR A 37 9.77 0.26 -0.11
N ARG A 38 10.52 1.34 -0.37
CA ARG A 38 10.29 2.23 -1.52
C ARG A 38 10.18 1.47 -2.84
N MET A 39 10.98 0.41 -2.99
CA MET A 39 11.00 -0.44 -4.19
C MET A 39 9.71 -1.22 -4.45
N ILE A 40 8.88 -1.46 -3.43
CA ILE A 40 7.61 -2.18 -3.62
C ILE A 40 6.48 -1.17 -3.77
N LEU A 41 6.37 -0.25 -2.82
CA LEU A 41 5.26 0.68 -2.80
C LEU A 41 5.32 1.66 -3.98
N GLY A 42 6.51 2.08 -4.39
CA GLY A 42 6.70 2.97 -5.53
C GLY A 42 6.14 2.38 -6.82
N ASP A 43 6.57 1.17 -7.19
CA ASP A 43 6.12 0.49 -8.42
C ASP A 43 4.60 0.29 -8.44
N ILE A 44 4.02 -0.10 -7.30
CA ILE A 44 2.57 -0.28 -7.16
C ILE A 44 1.85 1.05 -7.35
N ILE A 45 2.32 2.13 -6.72
CA ILE A 45 1.70 3.45 -6.85
C ILE A 45 1.84 3.99 -8.27
N ASP A 46 3.00 3.83 -8.91
CA ASP A 46 3.19 4.24 -10.30
C ASP A 46 2.19 3.52 -11.21
N LYS A 47 1.99 2.21 -11.01
CA LYS A 47 0.97 1.46 -11.75
C LYS A 47 -0.45 1.97 -11.50
N ILE A 48 -0.81 2.28 -10.25
CA ILE A 48 -2.13 2.84 -9.91
C ILE A 48 -2.37 4.17 -10.64
N ILE A 49 -1.34 5.03 -10.68
CA ILE A 49 -1.39 6.32 -11.36
C ILE A 49 -1.53 6.13 -12.88
N GLU A 50 -0.72 5.25 -13.48
CA GLU A 50 -0.76 4.92 -14.91
C GLU A 50 -2.12 4.41 -15.35
N MET A 51 -2.78 3.63 -14.49
CA MET A 51 -4.10 3.06 -14.75
C MET A 51 -5.27 3.99 -14.37
N ASN A 52 -4.98 5.22 -13.96
CA ASN A 52 -5.97 6.21 -13.53
C ASN A 52 -6.93 5.67 -12.46
N ASN A 53 -6.39 4.90 -11.51
CA ASN A 53 -7.14 4.33 -10.38
C ASN A 53 -6.89 5.10 -9.07
N GLY A 54 -6.33 6.32 -9.14
CA GLY A 54 -5.99 7.11 -7.97
C GLY A 54 -7.18 7.41 -7.07
N ASP A 55 -8.35 7.73 -7.62
CA ASP A 55 -9.61 8.05 -6.89
C ASP A 55 -10.12 6.88 -6.04
N LYS A 56 -9.75 5.66 -6.41
CA LYS A 56 -10.09 4.41 -5.71
C LYS A 56 -9.08 4.04 -4.63
N CYS A 57 -7.97 4.78 -4.52
CA CYS A 57 -6.84 4.43 -3.68
C CYS A 57 -6.86 5.14 -2.32
N LYS A 58 -6.74 4.36 -1.24
CA LYS A 58 -6.57 4.82 0.14
C LYS A 58 -5.30 4.22 0.72
N ILE A 59 -4.38 5.07 1.16
CA ILE A 59 -3.07 4.67 1.69
C ILE A 59 -2.91 5.12 3.14
N ILE A 60 -2.54 4.22 4.03
CA ILE A 60 -2.08 4.53 5.39
C ILE A 60 -0.56 4.33 5.47
N ILE A 61 0.16 5.42 5.74
CA ILE A 61 1.60 5.41 5.92
C ILE A 61 1.92 5.37 7.41
N SER A 62 2.75 4.44 7.86
CA SER A 62 3.26 4.45 9.23
C SER A 62 4.39 5.48 9.39
N ASN A 63 4.20 6.46 10.29
CA ASN A 63 5.13 7.58 10.51
C ASN A 63 6.49 7.14 11.07
N ILE A 64 6.56 5.95 11.69
CA ILE A 64 7.74 5.50 12.44
C ILE A 64 8.88 5.09 11.50
N ILE A 65 8.58 4.64 10.27
CA ILE A 65 9.58 3.97 9.42
C ILE A 65 9.58 4.48 7.97
N ASN A 66 8.55 5.23 7.53
CA ASN A 66 8.29 5.36 6.10
C ASN A 66 8.51 6.78 5.51
N ARG A 67 9.62 7.44 5.86
CA ARG A 67 10.04 8.70 5.18
C ARG A 67 10.42 8.49 3.71
N GLU A 68 10.64 7.25 3.28
CA GLU A 68 11.18 6.94 1.96
C GLU A 68 10.20 6.22 1.02
N GLY A 69 9.02 5.78 1.48
CA GLY A 69 8.16 4.89 0.70
C GLY A 69 7.53 5.51 -0.55
N LEU A 70 7.24 6.82 -0.53
CA LEU A 70 6.63 7.54 -1.64
C LEU A 70 7.35 8.86 -1.91
N SER A 71 7.58 9.15 -3.20
CA SER A 71 8.10 10.44 -3.62
C SER A 71 7.03 11.53 -3.53
N LYS A 72 7.45 12.79 -3.37
CA LYS A 72 6.55 13.97 -3.45
C LYS A 72 5.77 14.00 -4.77
N SER A 73 6.39 13.57 -5.88
CA SER A 73 5.75 13.48 -7.20
C SER A 73 4.60 12.48 -7.21
N GLN A 74 4.83 11.26 -6.70
CA GLN A 74 3.80 10.23 -6.58
C GLN A 74 2.64 10.68 -5.69
N ILE A 75 2.95 11.29 -4.55
CA ILE A 75 1.94 11.85 -3.63
C ILE A 75 1.07 12.88 -4.35
N ARG A 76 1.69 13.84 -5.06
CA ARG A 76 0.96 14.87 -5.81
C ARG A 76 0.08 14.27 -6.90
N LYS A 77 0.61 13.36 -7.71
CA LYS A 77 -0.15 12.69 -8.79
C LYS A 77 -1.34 11.90 -8.25
N LEU A 78 -1.14 11.14 -7.17
CA LEU A 78 -2.24 10.43 -6.49
C LEU A 78 -3.33 11.40 -6.03
N TYR A 79 -2.95 12.52 -5.40
CA TYR A 79 -3.93 13.53 -4.98
C TYR A 79 -4.68 14.18 -6.14
N THR A 80 -3.99 14.49 -7.25
CA THR A 80 -4.63 15.03 -8.46
C THR A 80 -5.66 14.07 -9.03
N GLN A 81 -5.43 12.75 -8.90
CA GLN A 81 -6.39 11.72 -9.30
C GLN A 81 -7.46 11.44 -8.23
N GLY A 82 -7.52 12.17 -7.11
CA GLY A 82 -8.52 11.97 -6.06
C GLY A 82 -8.16 10.93 -4.99
N GLY A 83 -6.94 10.41 -5.03
CA GLY A 83 -6.42 9.46 -4.04
C GLY A 83 -6.28 10.06 -2.66
N LYS A 84 -6.35 9.21 -1.64
CA LYS A 84 -6.37 9.63 -0.23
C LYS A 84 -5.21 9.00 0.51
N ILE A 85 -4.37 9.83 1.12
CA ILE A 85 -3.24 9.38 1.93
C ILE A 85 -3.41 9.89 3.36
N LYS A 86 -3.26 8.98 4.33
CA LYS A 86 -3.27 9.27 5.75
C LYS A 86 -2.03 8.70 6.43
N ILE A 87 -1.68 9.24 7.59
CA ILE A 87 -0.58 8.80 8.43
C ILE A 87 -1.14 8.17 9.72
N ASN A 88 -0.57 7.04 10.12
CA ASN A 88 -0.86 6.40 11.40
C ASN A 88 0.30 5.52 11.86
N SER A 89 1.01 5.95 12.90
CA SER A 89 2.13 5.21 13.51
C SER A 89 1.74 3.83 14.07
N ASN A 90 0.46 3.64 14.42
CA ASN A 90 -0.07 2.39 14.96
C ASN A 90 -0.64 1.45 13.88
N ALA A 91 -0.46 1.79 12.59
CA ALA A 91 -0.78 0.92 11.47
C ALA A 91 0.44 0.06 11.13
N SER A 92 0.63 -1.03 11.89
CA SER A 92 1.73 -1.98 11.72
C SER A 92 1.38 -3.16 10.80
N ASN A 93 0.10 -3.34 10.46
CA ASN A 93 -0.36 -4.36 9.54
C ASN A 93 0.04 -3.97 8.11
N ASN A 94 0.77 -4.88 7.44
CA ASN A 94 1.15 -4.73 6.04
C ASN A 94 0.10 -5.45 5.18
N ILE A 95 -0.79 -4.67 4.58
CA ILE A 95 -1.93 -5.19 3.83
C ILE A 95 -2.15 -4.40 2.54
N ILE A 96 -2.45 -5.12 1.47
CA ILE A 96 -2.92 -4.54 0.22
C ILE A 96 -4.25 -5.22 -0.12
N ILE A 97 -5.28 -4.44 -0.38
CA ILE A 97 -6.57 -4.93 -0.90
C ILE A 97 -6.77 -4.30 -2.27
N ILE A 98 -7.04 -5.12 -3.28
CA ILE A 98 -7.37 -4.68 -4.64
C ILE A 98 -8.63 -5.43 -5.06
N GLY A 99 -9.76 -4.72 -5.07
CA GLY A 99 -11.06 -5.32 -5.28
C GLY A 99 -11.35 -6.41 -4.24
N ASN A 100 -11.54 -7.65 -4.73
CA ASN A 100 -11.85 -8.81 -3.90
C ASN A 100 -10.60 -9.59 -3.46
N ASN A 101 -9.40 -9.08 -3.72
CA ASN A 101 -8.15 -9.74 -3.37
C ASN A 101 -7.50 -9.05 -2.19
N ALA A 102 -7.06 -9.83 -1.20
CA ALA A 102 -6.27 -9.36 -0.07
C ALA A 102 -4.87 -9.99 -0.09
N PHE A 103 -3.87 -9.14 0.10
CA PHE A 103 -2.49 -9.50 0.33
C PHE A 103 -2.15 -9.15 1.77
N VAL A 104 -1.73 -10.13 2.57
CA VAL A 104 -1.23 -9.93 3.93
C VAL A 104 0.25 -10.23 3.94
N LEU A 105 1.08 -9.21 4.19
CA LEU A 105 2.52 -9.28 3.99
C LEU A 105 3.27 -9.38 5.33
N SER A 106 4.33 -10.18 5.34
CA SER A 106 5.34 -10.21 6.39
C SER A 106 6.63 -9.56 5.91
N TYR A 107 7.23 -8.77 6.79
CA TYR A 107 8.53 -8.16 6.58
C TYR A 107 9.39 -8.37 7.83
N SER A 108 10.66 -8.69 7.63
CA SER A 108 11.66 -8.59 8.69
C SER A 108 12.13 -7.15 8.80
N TYR A 109 12.40 -6.74 10.03
CA TYR A 109 13.06 -5.48 10.35
C TYR A 109 14.39 -5.77 11.04
N LYS A 110 15.48 -5.26 10.49
CA LYS A 110 16.80 -5.29 11.11
C LYS A 110 17.29 -3.87 11.32
N TYR A 111 17.64 -3.53 12.55
CA TYR A 111 18.27 -2.26 12.86
C TYR A 111 19.78 -2.47 13.01
N ASN A 112 20.55 -1.78 12.19
CA ASN A 112 22.00 -1.69 12.34
C ASN A 112 22.37 -0.24 12.68
N ARG A 113 23.17 -0.01 13.72
CA ARG A 113 23.59 1.34 14.13
C ARG A 113 24.33 2.10 13.02
N GLU A 114 25.05 1.39 12.15
CA GLU A 114 25.82 1.99 11.05
C GLU A 114 24.99 2.23 9.80
N ASN A 115 24.06 1.31 9.48
CA ASN A 115 23.29 1.32 8.23
C ASN A 115 21.82 1.74 8.41
N GLY A 116 21.41 2.06 9.63
CA GLY A 116 20.03 2.40 9.97
C GLY A 116 19.05 1.22 9.91
N PRO A 117 17.74 1.52 9.85
CA PRO A 117 16.69 0.51 9.71
C PRO A 117 16.69 -0.10 8.30
N ARG A 118 16.68 -1.43 8.22
CA ARG A 118 16.47 -2.18 6.97
C ARG A 118 15.27 -3.08 7.09
N THR A 119 14.33 -2.96 6.16
CA THR A 119 13.21 -3.87 6.01
C THR A 119 13.44 -4.83 4.84
N SER A 120 12.99 -6.06 4.95
CA SER A 120 13.08 -7.06 3.88
C SER A 120 11.79 -7.86 3.81
N PHE A 121 11.28 -8.02 2.59
CA PHE A 121 10.11 -8.86 2.34
C PHE A 121 10.44 -10.30 2.73
N GLU A 122 9.53 -10.94 3.46
CA GLU A 122 9.67 -12.35 3.84
C GLU A 122 8.66 -13.21 3.08
N SER A 123 7.39 -12.82 3.15
CA SER A 123 6.30 -13.58 2.55
C SER A 123 5.01 -12.77 2.46
N CYS A 124 4.07 -13.31 1.71
CA CYS A 124 2.72 -12.79 1.56
C CYS A 124 1.74 -13.96 1.48
N ILE A 125 0.55 -13.78 2.06
CA ILE A 125 -0.63 -14.58 1.73
C ILE A 125 -1.50 -13.76 0.81
N LEU A 126 -1.78 -14.28 -0.38
CA LEU A 126 -2.83 -13.80 -1.29
C LEU A 126 -4.09 -14.63 -1.07
N THR A 127 -5.24 -13.98 -0.97
CA THR A 127 -6.53 -14.66 -0.95
C THR A 127 -7.65 -13.82 -1.57
N ASP A 128 -8.61 -14.49 -2.20
CA ASP A 128 -9.89 -13.91 -2.65
C ASP A 128 -11.09 -14.40 -1.81
N CYS A 129 -10.82 -15.10 -0.70
CA CYS A 129 -11.86 -15.60 0.19
C CYS A 129 -12.58 -14.43 0.84
N SER A 130 -13.82 -14.15 0.43
CA SER A 130 -14.60 -12.98 0.84
C SER A 130 -14.61 -12.76 2.35
N SER A 131 -14.86 -13.83 3.13
CA SER A 131 -14.88 -13.75 4.60
C SER A 131 -13.54 -13.32 5.23
N VAL A 132 -12.41 -13.59 4.57
CA VAL A 132 -11.08 -13.14 5.00
C VAL A 132 -10.84 -11.72 4.51
N VAL A 133 -11.13 -11.44 3.25
CA VAL A 133 -10.97 -10.11 2.64
C VAL A 133 -11.77 -9.06 3.41
N ASP A 134 -13.02 -9.35 3.78
CA ASP A 134 -13.88 -8.47 4.57
C ASP A 134 -13.28 -8.17 5.95
N LYS A 135 -12.74 -9.18 6.64
CA LYS A 135 -12.06 -8.99 7.94
C LYS A 135 -10.79 -8.15 7.80
N VAL A 136 -9.98 -8.39 6.77
CA VAL A 136 -8.76 -7.59 6.51
C VAL A 136 -9.16 -6.14 6.20
N LYS A 137 -10.26 -5.94 5.46
CA LYS A 137 -10.82 -4.62 5.15
C LYS A 137 -11.34 -3.91 6.40
N GLU A 138 -12.04 -4.59 7.29
CA GLU A 138 -12.47 -4.05 8.58
C GLU A 138 -11.30 -3.52 9.40
N VAL A 139 -10.21 -4.29 9.49
CA VAL A 139 -8.97 -3.85 10.17
C VAL A 139 -8.39 -2.60 9.52
N PHE A 140 -8.35 -2.54 8.19
CA PHE A 140 -7.92 -1.34 7.46
C PHE A 140 -8.80 -0.14 7.82
N LEU A 141 -10.12 -0.29 7.74
CA LEU A 141 -11.09 0.80 7.93
C LEU A 141 -11.08 1.32 9.37
N GLU A 142 -10.91 0.44 10.36
CA GLU A 142 -10.73 0.83 11.76
C GLU A 142 -9.50 1.73 11.91
N LYS A 143 -8.35 1.31 11.33
CA LYS A 143 -7.12 2.11 11.37
C LYS A 143 -7.31 3.42 10.62
N TRP A 144 -7.92 3.40 9.44
CA TRP A 144 -8.19 4.57 8.61
C TRP A 144 -9.00 5.64 9.35
N GLY A 145 -10.01 5.24 10.13
CA GLY A 145 -10.83 6.13 10.95
C GLY A 145 -10.04 6.88 12.02
N ARG A 146 -8.95 6.28 12.52
CA ARG A 146 -8.04 6.85 13.53
C ARG A 146 -6.79 7.51 12.93
N SER A 147 -6.65 7.51 11.62
CA SER A 147 -5.50 8.09 10.91
C SER A 147 -5.72 9.57 10.56
N PHE A 148 -4.62 10.33 10.49
CA PHE A 148 -4.63 11.76 10.15
C PHE A 148 -4.33 11.97 8.67
N PRO A 149 -4.96 12.92 7.96
CA PRO A 149 -4.57 13.28 6.61
C PRO A 149 -3.08 13.63 6.54
N LEU A 150 -2.39 13.15 5.49
CA LEU A 150 -1.04 13.61 5.20
C LEU A 150 -1.11 15.07 4.75
N ALA A 151 -0.54 15.99 5.53
CA ALA A 151 -0.42 17.38 5.13
C ALA A 151 0.61 17.48 4.00
N VAL A 152 0.17 17.92 2.83
CA VAL A 152 1.09 18.34 1.76
C VAL A 152 1.36 19.82 1.99
N GLU A 153 2.44 20.17 2.67
CA GLU A 153 2.89 21.56 2.73
C GLU A 153 3.12 22.06 1.30
N ASN A 154 2.37 23.11 0.93
CA ASN A 154 2.38 23.87 -0.32
C ASN A 154 2.77 23.08 -1.59
N ALA A 155 1.75 22.51 -2.24
CA ALA A 155 1.67 22.48 -3.70
C ALA A 155 1.14 23.83 -4.24
N GLY A 156 1.58 24.93 -3.64
CA GLY A 156 1.41 26.29 -4.16
C GLY A 156 2.72 26.73 -4.78
N GLU A 157 2.62 27.17 -6.03
CA GLU A 157 3.44 28.19 -6.70
C GLU A 157 4.87 28.38 -6.19
N ASP A 158 5.85 27.97 -7.00
CA ASP A 158 7.09 28.74 -7.23
C ASP A 158 7.85 28.11 -8.40
N ASN A 159 7.43 28.47 -9.61
CA ASN A 159 8.26 29.17 -10.59
C ASN A 159 7.44 29.37 -11.87
N LEU A 160 7.08 30.64 -12.09
CA LEU A 160 6.89 31.22 -13.42
C LEU A 160 8.03 30.81 -14.36
#